data_AF-A0ABD5JRW6-F1
#
_entry.id   AF-A0ABD5JRW6-F1
#
_cell.length_a   1.000
_cell.length_b   1.000
_cell.length_c   1.000
_cell.angle_alpha   90.00
_cell.angle_beta   90.00
_cell.angle_gamma   90.00
#
_symmetry.space_group_name_H-M   'P 1'
#
loop_
_entity.id
_entity.type
_entity.pdbx_description
1 polymer ?
#
loop_
_entity_poly.entity_id
_entity_poly.type
_entity_poly.pdbx_seq_one_letter_code
_entity_poly.pdbx_strand_id
1 'polypeptide(L)'
;GGLWINALDLARIGQLCLRNGQWGGRPLLSAAWIEEMWRPCPVKPNYGLSWWLNDHRTVWPKAPSTGRCARGNGGGHLLWVDPAR
;
A
#
# COMPACT_ATOMS: atom_id res chain seq x y z
N GLY A 1 -8.43 -14.84 -5.69
CA GLY A 1 -7.02 -14.57 -5.35
C GLY A 1 -6.30 -15.90 -5.15
N GLY A 2 -4.99 -15.98 -5.45
CA GLY A 2 -4.20 -17.22 -5.39
C GLY A 2 -2.75 -17.03 -4.92
N LEU A 3 -2.44 -15.90 -4.28
CA LEU A 3 -1.11 -15.62 -3.72
C LEU A 3 -0.99 -16.25 -2.33
N TRP A 4 0.06 -17.04 -2.13
CA TRP A 4 0.46 -17.60 -0.84
C TRP A 4 1.75 -16.92 -0.41
N ILE A 5 1.73 -16.23 0.73
CA ILE A 5 2.85 -15.43 1.21
C ILE A 5 2.80 -15.32 2.73
N ASN A 6 3.95 -15.35 3.41
CA ASN A 6 4.00 -15.12 4.85
C ASN A 6 3.98 -13.62 5.18
N ALA A 7 3.77 -13.29 6.46
CA ALA A 7 3.66 -11.90 6.91
C ALA A 7 4.95 -11.09 6.68
N LEU A 8 6.13 -11.70 6.83
CA LEU A 8 7.41 -11.03 6.65
C LEU A 8 7.63 -10.62 5.18
N ASP A 9 7.37 -11.54 4.25
CA ASP A 9 7.48 -11.26 2.82
C ASP A 9 6.44 -10.25 2.35
N LEU A 10 5.23 -10.30 2.91
CA LEU A 10 4.23 -9.27 2.67
C LEU A 10 4.69 -7.89 3.19
N ALA A 11 5.33 -7.83 4.36
CA ALA A 11 5.89 -6.60 4.90
C ALA A 11 7.03 -6.03 4.04
N ARG A 12 7.83 -6.89 3.37
CA ARG A 12 8.86 -6.44 2.42
C ARG A 12 8.28 -5.67 1.24
N ILE A 13 7.09 -6.03 0.76
CA ILE A 13 6.35 -5.26 -0.26
C ILE A 13 6.02 -3.85 0.27
N GLY A 14 5.55 -3.75 1.51
CA GLY A 14 5.30 -2.45 2.15
C GLY A 14 6.58 -1.62 2.31
N GLN A 15 7.67 -2.24 2.74
CA GLN A 15 8.97 -1.60 2.90
C GLN A 15 9.52 -1.08 1.56
N LEU A 16 9.33 -1.83 0.47
CA LEU A 16 9.69 -1.38 -0.88
C LEU A 16 8.90 -0.11 -1.26
N CYS A 17 7.61 -0.06 -0.93
CA CYS A 17 6.79 1.13 -1.18
C CYS A 17 7.26 2.33 -0.35
N LEU A 18 7.54 2.14 0.94
CA LEU A 18 8.11 3.19 1.82
C LEU A 18 9.46 3.72 1.32
N ARG A 19 10.24 2.88 0.63
CA ARG A 19 11.53 3.24 0.06
C ARG A 19 11.45 3.76 -1.36
N ASN A 20 10.26 4.15 -1.82
CA ASN A 20 10.04 4.65 -3.18
C ASN A 20 10.60 3.71 -4.26
N GLY A 21 10.46 2.39 -4.06
CA GLY A 21 10.92 1.36 -5.00
C GLY A 21 12.40 0.97 -4.89
N GLN A 22 13.13 1.50 -3.91
CA GLN A 22 14.55 1.19 -3.69
C GLN A 22 14.74 -0.01 -2.76
N TRP A 23 15.64 -0.92 -3.15
CA TRP A 23 16.02 -2.08 -2.34
C TRP A 23 17.52 -2.33 -2.40
N GLY A 24 18.20 -2.25 -1.25
CA GLY A 24 19.65 -2.49 -1.17
C GLY A 24 20.49 -1.59 -2.09
N GLY A 25 20.06 -0.33 -2.29
CA GLY A 25 20.72 0.62 -3.20
C GLY A 25 20.38 0.44 -4.67
N ARG A 26 19.51 -0.52 -5.04
CA ARG A 26 19.05 -0.74 -6.41
C ARG A 26 17.58 -0.33 -6.58
N PRO A 27 17.24 0.41 -7.65
CA PRO A 27 15.85 0.65 -8.00
C PRO A 27 15.24 -0.62 -8.58
N LEU A 28 14.27 -1.20 -7.87
CA LEU A 28 13.47 -2.33 -8.37
C LEU A 28 12.17 -1.85 -9.00
N LEU A 29 11.66 -0.70 -8.56
CA LEU A 29 10.48 -0.06 -9.08
C LEU A 29 10.72 1.45 -9.16
N SER A 30 10.15 2.13 -10.16
CA SER A 30 10.28 3.58 -10.25
C SER A 30 9.48 4.27 -9.14
N ALA A 31 10.00 5.38 -8.61
CA ALA A 31 9.27 6.21 -7.66
C ALA A 31 7.94 6.71 -8.27
N ALA A 32 7.93 7.05 -9.56
CA ALA A 32 6.72 7.43 -10.29
C ALA A 32 5.64 6.32 -10.27
N TRP A 33 6.03 5.04 -10.27
CA TRP A 33 5.05 3.96 -10.14
C TRP A 33 4.49 3.85 -8.73
N ILE A 34 5.30 4.13 -7.70
CA ILE A 34 4.81 4.22 -6.31
C ILE A 34 3.76 5.33 -6.17
N GLU A 35 4.05 6.50 -6.74
CA GLU A 35 3.11 7.63 -6.79
C GLU A 35 1.81 7.26 -7.52
N GLU A 36 1.91 6.58 -8.66
CA GLU A 36 0.75 6.16 -9.43
C GLU A 36 -0.09 5.10 -8.69
N MET A 37 0.55 4.16 -7.98
CA MET A 37 -0.17 3.18 -7.16
C MET A 37 -1.03 3.83 -6.07
N TRP A 38 -0.57 4.97 -5.54
CA TRP A 38 -1.24 5.72 -4.49
C TRP A 38 -2.07 6.90 -5.00
N ARG A 39 -2.18 7.07 -6.32
CA ARG A 39 -3.05 8.06 -6.94
C ARG A 39 -4.52 7.62 -6.78
N PRO A 40 -5.39 8.46 -6.20
CA PRO A 40 -6.81 8.16 -6.13
C PRO A 40 -7.44 7.94 -7.51
N CYS A 41 -8.29 6.92 -7.60
CA CYS A 41 -9.14 6.68 -8.75
C CYS A 41 -10.34 7.65 -8.72
N PRO A 42 -10.68 8.35 -9.82
CA PRO A 42 -11.80 9.29 -9.83
C PRO A 42 -13.15 8.68 -9.44
N VAL A 43 -13.40 7.42 -9.81
CA VAL A 43 -14.67 6.74 -9.52
C VAL A 43 -14.75 6.22 -8.08
N LYS A 44 -13.60 6.08 -7.41
CA LYS A 44 -13.48 5.57 -6.05
C LYS A 44 -12.29 6.22 -5.36
N PRO A 45 -12.48 7.43 -4.78
CA PRO A 45 -11.37 8.24 -4.24
C PRO A 45 -10.56 7.58 -3.12
N ASN A 46 -11.10 6.56 -2.45
CA ASN A 46 -10.38 5.80 -1.41
C ASN A 46 -9.62 4.58 -1.97
N TYR A 47 -9.35 4.56 -3.27
CA TYR A 47 -8.71 3.43 -3.94
C TYR A 47 -7.76 3.92 -5.04
N GLY A 48 -6.56 3.35 -5.11
CA GLY A 48 -5.59 3.51 -6.19
C GLY A 48 -5.40 2.20 -6.97
N LEU A 49 -4.21 1.97 -7.50
CA LEU A 49 -3.92 0.74 -8.24
C LEU A 49 -3.73 -0.45 -7.29
N SER A 50 -4.83 -1.12 -6.94
CA SER A 50 -4.86 -2.25 -5.98
C SER A 50 -4.54 -1.87 -4.52
N TRP A 51 -4.54 -0.59 -4.19
CA TRP A 51 -4.34 -0.07 -2.83
C TRP A 51 -5.58 0.67 -2.35
N TRP A 52 -5.94 0.46 -1.09
CA TRP A 52 -6.89 1.32 -0.38
C TRP A 52 -6.14 2.53 0.19
N LEU A 53 -6.71 3.71 0.01
CA LEU A 53 -6.13 4.99 0.43
C LEU A 53 -6.95 5.55 1.60
N ASN A 54 -6.30 5.81 2.74
CA ASN A 54 -7.00 6.26 3.95
C ASN A 54 -7.12 7.78 4.05
N ASP A 55 -6.98 8.52 2.95
CA ASP A 55 -6.87 9.99 2.93
C ASP A 55 -8.02 10.68 3.68
N HIS A 56 -9.23 10.15 3.56
CA HIS A 56 -10.45 10.63 4.22
C HIS A 56 -10.87 9.79 5.45
N ARG A 57 -10.00 8.89 5.93
CA ARG A 57 -10.27 7.95 7.04
C ARG A 57 -11.51 7.06 6.85
N THR A 58 -11.95 6.85 5.62
CA THR A 58 -13.11 6.00 5.29
C THR A 58 -12.77 4.52 5.24
N VAL A 59 -11.50 4.18 5.00
CA VAL A 59 -11.01 2.80 4.98
C VAL A 59 -10.81 2.29 6.41
N TRP A 60 -10.17 3.12 7.25
CA TRP A 60 -9.93 2.87 8.67
C TRP A 60 -10.07 4.18 9.48
N PRO A 61 -11.21 4.41 10.15
CA PRO A 61 -11.52 5.68 10.84
C PRO A 61 -10.53 6.09 11.93
N LYS A 62 -9.95 5.10 12.63
CA LYS A 62 -9.01 5.32 13.75
C LYS A 62 -7.54 5.36 13.33
N ALA A 63 -7.22 5.06 12.07
CA ALA A 63 -5.86 5.04 11.57
C ALA A 63 -5.44 6.39 10.95
N PRO A 64 -4.13 6.68 10.82
CA PRO A 64 -3.63 7.87 10.14
C PRO A 64 -4.20 8.03 8.72
N SER A 65 -4.44 9.27 8.29
CA SER A 65 -4.97 9.56 6.94
C SER A 65 -3.97 9.28 5.82
N THR A 66 -2.68 9.35 6.13
CA THR A 66 -1.57 9.03 5.21
C THR A 66 -1.46 7.55 4.88
N GLY A 67 -2.17 6.70 5.64
CA GLY A 67 -2.09 5.27 5.49
C GLY A 67 -2.56 4.72 4.14
N ARG A 68 -1.91 3.64 3.72
CA ARG A 68 -2.16 2.87 2.50
C ARG A 68 -2.26 1.40 2.87
N CYS A 69 -3.24 0.68 2.31
CA CYS A 69 -3.32 -0.76 2.59
C CYS A 69 -3.76 -1.63 1.43
N ALA A 70 -3.22 -2.85 1.39
CA ALA A 70 -3.71 -3.93 0.56
C ALA A 70 -4.41 -4.96 1.46
N ARG A 71 -5.57 -5.46 1.00
CA ARG A 71 -6.42 -6.40 1.76
C ARG A 71 -6.75 -7.60 0.89
N GLY A 72 -6.57 -8.80 1.43
CA GLY A 72 -6.86 -10.07 0.78
C GLY A 72 -7.64 -11.02 1.68
N ASN A 73 -8.23 -12.07 1.08
CA ASN A 73 -8.97 -13.13 1.78
C ASN A 73 -10.01 -12.61 2.80
N GLY A 74 -10.93 -11.74 2.35
CA GLY A 74 -11.96 -11.18 3.24
C GLY A 74 -11.42 -10.32 4.39
N GLY A 75 -10.15 -9.90 4.33
CA GLY A 75 -9.48 -9.15 5.41
C GLY A 75 -8.56 -10.00 6.29
N GLY A 76 -8.46 -11.32 6.06
CA GLY A 76 -7.53 -12.19 6.78
C GLY A 76 -6.05 -11.90 6.49
N HIS A 77 -5.75 -11.17 5.41
CA HIS A 77 -4.42 -10.64 5.13
C HIS A 77 -4.49 -9.13 4.94
N LEU A 78 -3.73 -8.41 5.75
CA LEU A 78 -3.63 -6.96 5.73
C LEU A 78 -2.16 -6.55 5.66
N LEU A 79 -1.83 -5.76 4.64
CA LEU A 79 -0.61 -4.97 4.60
C LEU A 79 -1.00 -3.52 4.85
N TRP A 80 -0.44 -2.90 5.89
CA TRP A 80 -0.59 -1.47 6.17
C TRP A 80 0.76 -0.78 6.04
N VAL A 81 0.76 0.38 5.36
CA VAL A 81 1.92 1.21 5.14
C VAL A 81 1.54 2.66 5.48
N ASP A 82 2.36 3.35 6.26
CA ASP A 82 2.19 4.78 6.57
C ASP A 82 3.45 5.54 6.13
N PRO A 83 3.45 6.24 4.98
CA PRO A 83 4.63 6.96 4.48
C PRO A 83 5.02 8.17 5.34
N ALA A 84 4.20 8.57 6.31
CA ALA A 84 4.54 9.64 7.25
C ALA A 84 5.28 9.13 8.51
N ARG A 85 5.58 7.82 8.60
CA ARG A 85 6.24 7.18 9.74
C ARG A 85 7.42 6.31 9.27
#